data_AF-A0A528M6U0-F1
#
_entry.id   AF-A0A528M6U0-F1
#
_cell.length_a   1.000
_cell.length_b   1.000
_cell.length_c   1.000
_cell.angle_alpha   90.00
_cell.angle_beta   90.00
_cell.angle_gamma   90.00
#
_symmetry.space_group_name_H-M   'P 1'
#
loop_
_entity.id
_entity.type
_entity.pdbx_description
1 polymer ?
#
loop_
_entity_poly.entity_id
_entity_poly.type
_entity_poly.pdbx_seq_one_letter_code
_entity_poly.pdbx_strand_id
1 'polypeptide(L)'
;MSKPIARQKLAPGMTVLLGMPGHSMPGEWWLGTVIWTDGHEILVETYPPSRCGKGEKSLQHITWVRAIGTIPELGEIQRRCREELKPLTDAVKAAEDSLRAARDAVYARLDEIAAAEPMREAGGGI
;
A
#
# COMPACT_ATOMS: atom_id res chain seq x y z
N MET A 1 9.16 5.63 -18.37
CA MET A 1 10.04 6.32 -17.41
C MET A 1 9.39 7.63 -17.01
N SER A 2 8.67 7.65 -15.89
CA SER A 2 7.95 8.86 -15.44
C SER A 2 8.97 9.91 -15.00
N LYS A 3 8.83 11.13 -15.52
CA LYS A 3 9.65 12.28 -15.09
C LYS A 3 9.63 12.33 -13.56
N PRO A 4 10.79 12.38 -12.87
CA PRO A 4 10.79 12.59 -11.44
C PRO A 4 10.03 13.89 -11.21
N ILE A 5 9.08 13.85 -10.27
CA ILE A 5 8.42 15.05 -9.72
C ILE A 5 9.53 16.09 -9.62
N ALA A 6 9.36 17.21 -10.33
CA ALA A 6 10.35 18.27 -10.35
C ALA A 6 10.85 18.40 -8.92
N ARG A 7 12.15 18.18 -8.71
CA ARG A 7 12.83 18.23 -7.41
C ARG A 7 12.78 19.67 -6.90
N GLN A 8 11.58 20.23 -6.73
CA GLN A 8 11.34 21.37 -5.90
C GLN A 8 12.01 21.03 -4.59
N LYS A 9 12.91 21.92 -4.18
CA LYS A 9 13.71 21.77 -2.98
C LYS A 9 12.72 21.62 -1.83
N LEU A 10 12.53 20.38 -1.36
CA LEU A 10 11.68 20.11 -0.22
C LEU A 10 12.20 20.95 0.95
N ALA A 11 11.27 21.53 1.70
CA ALA A 11 11.59 22.36 2.83
C ALA A 11 10.66 22.02 4.00
N PRO A 12 11.13 22.19 5.24
CA PRO A 12 10.26 22.10 6.41
C PRO A 12 9.02 23.00 6.27
N GLY A 13 7.87 22.51 6.71
CA GLY A 13 6.57 23.16 6.62
C GLY A 13 5.79 22.87 5.33
N MET A 14 6.40 22.24 4.32
CA MET A 14 5.68 21.84 3.11
C MET A 14 4.75 20.66 3.37
N THR A 15 3.53 20.72 2.85
CA THR A 15 2.61 19.59 2.81
C THR A 15 2.91 18.74 1.58
N VAL A 16 3.00 17.43 1.79
CA VAL A 16 3.34 16.44 0.78
C VAL A 16 2.31 15.31 0.77
N LEU A 17 2.12 14.73 -0.41
CA LEU A 17 1.41 13.48 -0.60
C LEU A 17 2.45 12.37 -0.73
N LEU A 18 2.32 11.33 0.07
CA LEU A 18 3.29 10.23 0.19
C LEU A 18 2.68 8.91 -0.26
N GLY A 19 3.50 8.05 -0.87
CA GLY A 19 3.18 6.67 -1.18
C GLY A 19 4.44 5.89 -1.52
N MET A 20 4.52 4.63 -1.11
CA MET A 20 5.70 3.80 -1.37
C MET A 20 5.75 3.38 -2.85
N PRO A 21 6.86 3.65 -3.59
CA PRO A 21 6.98 3.24 -4.99
C PRO A 21 6.83 1.73 -5.19
N GLY A 22 6.00 1.35 -6.16
CA GLY A 22 5.74 -0.05 -6.50
C GLY A 22 4.92 -0.84 -5.47
N HIS A 23 4.51 -0.20 -4.37
CA HIS A 23 3.78 -0.86 -3.29
C HIS A 23 2.46 -0.16 -2.98
N SER A 24 2.47 1.17 -2.85
CA SER A 24 1.26 1.92 -2.50
C SER A 24 0.49 2.39 -3.72
N MET A 25 -0.77 1.98 -3.80
CA MET A 25 -1.76 2.47 -4.76
C MET A 25 -2.22 3.89 -4.40
N PRO A 26 -2.78 4.68 -5.35
CA PRO A 26 -3.23 6.04 -5.04
C PRO A 26 -4.20 6.14 -3.86
N GLY A 27 -5.07 5.14 -3.70
CA GLY A 27 -6.01 5.09 -2.57
C GLY A 27 -5.35 4.88 -1.20
N GLU A 28 -4.08 4.47 -1.17
CA GLU A 28 -3.30 4.21 0.03
C GLU A 28 -2.31 5.34 0.32
N TRP A 29 -2.21 6.34 -0.56
CA TRP A 29 -1.36 7.49 -0.33
C TRP A 29 -1.87 8.31 0.85
N TRP A 30 -0.95 8.93 1.58
CA TRP A 30 -1.27 9.68 2.79
C TRP A 30 -0.64 11.07 2.76
N LEU A 31 -1.24 11.99 3.51
CA LEU A 31 -0.75 13.35 3.64
C LEU A 31 0.25 13.42 4.79
N GLY A 32 1.23 14.30 4.64
CA GLY A 32 2.13 14.64 5.73
C GLY A 32 2.77 16.01 5.57
N THR A 33 3.31 16.52 6.66
CA THR A 33 4.04 17.77 6.71
C THR A 33 5.52 17.48 6.89
N VAL A 34 6.36 17.99 6.00
CA VAL A 34 7.82 17.86 6.11
C VAL A 34 8.28 18.65 7.34
N ILE A 35 9.00 18.00 8.24
CA ILE A 35 9.59 18.65 9.42
C ILE A 35 11.11 18.77 9.31
N TRP A 36 11.75 17.92 8.51
CA TRP A 36 13.18 17.99 8.20
C TRP A 36 13.49 17.29 6.87
N THR A 37 14.58 17.70 6.21
CA THR A 37 15.11 17.03 5.02
C THR A 37 16.60 17.31 4.82
N ASP A 38 17.32 16.35 4.27
CA ASP A 38 18.70 16.47 3.77
C ASP A 38 18.80 16.38 2.23
N GLY A 39 17.67 16.25 1.53
CA GLY A 39 17.60 16.05 0.07
C GLY A 39 17.59 14.59 -0.39
N HIS A 40 17.86 13.63 0.50
CA HIS A 40 17.72 12.19 0.25
C HIS A 40 16.56 11.59 1.05
N GLU A 41 16.46 12.00 2.30
CA GLU A 41 15.42 11.61 3.23
C GLU A 41 14.61 12.83 3.68
N ILE A 42 13.41 12.53 4.14
CA ILE A 42 12.48 13.47 4.72
C ILE A 42 11.93 12.90 6.01
N LEU A 43 11.95 13.69 7.06
CA LEU A 43 11.17 13.39 8.25
C LEU A 43 9.81 14.06 8.09
N VAL A 44 8.75 13.27 8.17
CA VAL A 44 7.39 13.74 7.91
C VAL A 44 6.50 13.42 9.09
N GLU A 45 5.65 14.37 9.46
CA GLU A 45 4.55 14.18 10.40
C GLU A 45 3.25 13.89 9.65
N THR A 46 2.65 12.73 9.89
CA THR A 46 1.45 12.24 9.18
C THR A 46 0.19 13.03 9.56
N TYR A 47 -0.65 13.32 8.56
CA TYR A 47 -1.95 13.98 8.70
C TYR A 47 -3.12 13.03 8.40
N PRO A 48 -4.24 13.07 9.15
CA PRO A 48 -4.43 13.82 10.39
C PRO A 48 -3.55 13.26 11.52
N PRO A 49 -3.20 14.09 12.53
CA PRO A 49 -2.52 13.58 13.71
C PRO A 49 -3.33 12.43 14.32
N SER A 50 -2.63 11.43 14.85
CA SER A 50 -3.26 10.27 15.49
C SER A 50 -4.26 10.72 16.56
N ARG A 51 -5.17 9.81 16.99
CA ARG A 51 -6.17 10.09 18.05
C ARG A 51 -5.59 10.66 19.35
N CYS A 52 -4.28 10.55 19.56
CA CYS A 52 -3.55 11.10 20.70
C CYS A 52 -2.98 12.51 20.48
N GLY A 53 -3.37 13.22 19.42
CA GLY A 53 -2.98 14.62 19.16
C GLY A 53 -1.52 14.83 18.76
N LYS A 54 -0.73 13.76 18.65
CA LYS A 54 0.63 13.77 18.09
C LYS A 54 0.58 13.11 16.72
N GLY A 55 1.02 13.82 15.68
CA GLY A 55 1.23 13.20 14.38
C GLY A 55 2.36 12.20 14.48
N GLU A 56 2.13 11.01 13.91
CA GLU A 56 3.18 10.01 13.78
C GLU A 56 4.29 10.59 12.92
N LYS A 57 5.52 10.56 13.42
CA LYS A 57 6.69 11.04 12.70
C LYS A 57 7.41 9.85 12.14
N SER A 58 7.64 9.86 10.83
CA SER A 58 8.36 8.79 10.15
C SER A 58 9.43 9.36 9.24
N LEU A 59 10.60 8.73 9.25
CA LEU A 59 11.67 9.02 8.30
C LEU A 59 11.38 8.24 7.02
N GLN A 60 11.35 8.93 5.89
CA GLN A 60 10.98 8.38 4.59
C GLN A 60 11.99 8.79 3.53
N HIS A 61 12.20 7.93 2.54
CA HIS A 61 13.02 8.29 1.39
C HIS A 61 12.27 9.27 0.47
N ILE A 62 12.96 10.24 -0.11
CA ILE A 62 12.35 11.28 -0.97
C ILE A 62 11.56 10.71 -2.16
N THR A 63 11.88 9.49 -2.61
CA THR A 63 11.16 8.81 -3.69
C THR A 63 9.72 8.46 -3.34
N TRP A 64 9.34 8.54 -2.06
CA TRP A 64 7.98 8.29 -1.61
C TRP A 64 7.08 9.51 -1.81
N VAL A 65 7.66 10.69 -2.06
CA VAL A 65 6.88 11.89 -2.40
C VAL A 65 6.20 11.68 -3.76
N ARG A 66 4.91 11.99 -3.81
CA ARG A 66 4.06 11.92 -5.01
C ARG A 66 3.68 13.28 -5.54
N ALA A 67 3.46 14.23 -4.64
CA ALA A 67 3.18 15.62 -4.96
C ALA A 67 3.46 16.52 -3.75
N ILE A 68 3.64 17.81 -4.01
CA ILE A 68 3.80 18.89 -3.02
C ILE A 68 2.71 19.92 -3.35
N GLY A 69 2.01 20.44 -2.34
CA GLY A 69 0.92 21.39 -2.56
C GLY A 69 0.06 21.58 -1.33
N THR A 70 -1.07 22.26 -1.49
CA THR A 70 -2.08 22.41 -0.43
C THR A 70 -2.89 21.12 -0.26
N ILE A 71 -3.48 20.91 0.92
CA ILE A 71 -4.31 19.72 1.20
C ILE A 71 -5.40 19.49 0.13
N PRO A 72 -6.16 20.51 -0.33
CA PRO A 72 -7.14 20.32 -1.40
C PRO A 72 -6.54 19.87 -2.73
N GLU A 73 -5.42 20.47 -3.15
CA GLU A 73 -4.73 20.11 -4.39
C GLU A 73 -4.21 18.66 -4.34
N LEU A 74 -3.63 18.27 -3.21
CA LEU A 74 -3.12 16.92 -3.02
C LEU A 74 -4.25 15.89 -2.99
N GLY A 75 -5.38 16.22 -2.36
CA GLY A 75 -6.59 15.38 -2.38
C GLY A 75 -7.13 15.18 -3.79
N GLU A 76 -7.13 16.24 -4.61
CA GLU A 76 -7.57 16.16 -6.01
C GLU A 76 -6.62 15.31 -6.87
N ILE A 77 -5.30 15.45 -6.67
CA ILE A 77 -4.30 14.60 -7.33
C ILE A 77 -4.53 13.13 -6.96
N GLN A 78 -4.73 12.84 -5.67
CA GLN A 78 -4.99 11.49 -5.19
C GLN A 78 -6.26 10.91 -5.84
N ARG A 79 -7.35 11.68 -5.85
CA ARG A 79 -8.64 11.28 -6.42
C ARG A 79 -8.51 10.97 -7.90
N ARG A 80 -7.93 11.88 -8.69
CA ARG A 80 -7.73 11.69 -10.14
C ARG A 80 -6.88 10.45 -10.43
N CYS A 81 -5.75 10.27 -9.74
CA CYS A 81 -4.91 9.09 -9.92
C CYS A 81 -5.66 7.80 -9.56
N ARG A 82 -6.48 7.81 -8.51
CA ARG A 82 -7.31 6.66 -8.13
C ARG A 82 -8.34 6.33 -9.21
N GLU A 83 -8.98 7.33 -9.80
CA GLU A 83 -9.97 7.16 -10.86
C GLU A 83 -9.34 6.63 -12.15
N GLU A 84 -8.23 7.24 -12.59
CA GLU A 84 -7.51 6.81 -13.80
C GLU A 84 -6.97 5.38 -13.68
N LEU A 85 -6.49 4.99 -12.49
CA LEU A 85 -5.94 3.66 -12.25
C LEU A 85 -6.99 2.64 -11.79
N LYS A 86 -8.25 3.05 -11.60
CA LYS A 86 -9.32 2.16 -11.16
C LYS A 86 -9.50 0.95 -12.08
N PRO A 87 -9.55 1.07 -13.42
CA PRO A 87 -9.71 -0.10 -14.29
C PRO A 87 -8.57 -1.11 -14.15
N LEU A 88 -7.33 -0.63 -14.00
CA LEU A 88 -6.17 -1.51 -13.80
C LEU A 88 -6.20 -2.19 -12.44
N THR A 89 -6.58 -1.45 -11.40
CA THR A 89 -6.72 -1.97 -10.03
C THR A 89 -7.82 -3.02 -9.96
N ASP A 90 -8.96 -2.77 -10.60
CA ASP A 90 -10.09 -3.70 -10.65
C ASP A 90 -9.70 -4.98 -11.43
N ALA A 91 -8.92 -4.86 -12.50
CA ALA A 91 -8.39 -6.01 -13.25
C ALA A 91 -7.43 -6.87 -12.42
N VAL A 92 -6.51 -6.25 -11.66
CA VAL A 92 -5.61 -6.97 -10.75
C VAL A 92 -6.42 -7.70 -9.68
N LYS A 93 -7.39 -7.02 -9.06
CA LYS A 93 -8.23 -7.62 -8.02
C LYS A 93 -9.05 -8.81 -8.55
N ALA A 94 -9.61 -8.71 -9.75
CA ALA A 94 -10.31 -9.83 -10.37
C ALA A 94 -9.39 -11.05 -10.61
N ALA A 95 -8.13 -10.80 -10.97
CA ALA A 95 -7.13 -11.87 -11.12
C ALA A 95 -6.75 -12.49 -9.76
N GLU A 96 -6.61 -11.69 -8.70
CA GLU A 96 -6.36 -12.18 -7.34
C GLU A 96 -7.51 -13.03 -6.81
N ASP A 97 -8.76 -12.62 -7.04
CA ASP A 97 -9.93 -13.39 -6.65
C ASP A 97 -10.02 -14.71 -7.42
N SER A 98 -9.68 -14.71 -8.71
CA SER A 98 -9.60 -15.93 -9.53
C SER A 98 -8.51 -16.89 -9.03
N LEU A 99 -7.34 -16.35 -8.68
CA LEU A 99 -6.24 -17.14 -8.11
C LEU A 99 -6.64 -17.73 -6.75
N ARG A 100 -7.33 -16.95 -5.92
CA ARG A 100 -7.84 -17.42 -4.63
C ARG A 100 -8.82 -18.59 -4.82
N ALA A 101 -9.78 -18.46 -5.73
CA ALA A 101 -10.73 -19.53 -6.03
C ALA A 101 -10.03 -20.80 -6.53
N ALA A 102 -9.01 -20.67 -7.37
CA ALA A 102 -8.20 -21.80 -7.83
C ALA A 102 -7.45 -22.47 -6.68
N ARG A 103 -6.87 -21.69 -5.76
CA ARG A 103 -6.22 -22.21 -4.56
C ARG A 103 -7.19 -22.94 -3.65
N ASP A 104 -8.38 -22.40 -3.45
CA ASP A 104 -9.41 -23.03 -2.61
C ASP A 104 -9.88 -24.36 -3.22
N ALA A 105 -9.98 -24.45 -4.56
CA ALA A 105 -10.27 -25.70 -5.26
C ALA A 105 -9.15 -26.74 -5.10
N VAL A 106 -7.88 -26.33 -5.12
CA VAL A 106 -6.75 -27.22 -4.83
C VAL A 106 -6.85 -27.79 -3.41
N TYR A 107 -7.12 -26.95 -2.41
CA TYR A 107 -7.27 -27.41 -1.03
C TYR A 107 -8.48 -28.34 -0.86
N ALA A 108 -9.62 -28.03 -1.47
CA ALA A 108 -10.77 -28.92 -1.45
C ALA A 108 -10.45 -30.31 -2.03
N ARG A 109 -9.69 -30.36 -3.14
CA ARG A 109 -9.23 -31.64 -3.71
C ARG A 109 -8.26 -32.40 -2.80
N LEU A 110 -7.38 -31.69 -2.10
CA LEU A 110 -6.49 -32.32 -1.11
C LEU A 110 -7.29 -32.94 0.05
N ASP A 111 -8.32 -32.24 0.53
CA ASP A 111 -9.20 -32.75 1.58
C ASP A 111 -9.98 -33.98 1.12
N GLU A 112 -10.49 -34.00 -0.13
CA GLU A 112 -11.13 -35.18 -0.72
C GLU A 112 -10.19 -36.38 -0.79
N ILE A 113 -8.93 -36.17 -1.23
CA ILE A 113 -7.92 -37.23 -1.29
C ILE A 113 -7.63 -37.76 0.12
N ALA A 114 -7.40 -36.87 1.09
CA ALA A 114 -7.12 -37.25 2.47
C ALA A 114 -8.29 -38.01 3.10
N ALA A 115 -9.53 -37.64 2.81
CA ALA A 115 -10.73 -38.34 3.29
C ALA A 115 -10.94 -39.71 2.63
N ALA A 116 -10.46 -39.89 1.39
CA ALA A 116 -10.54 -41.15 0.66
C ALA A 116 -9.42 -42.13 1.04
N GLU A 117 -8.33 -41.66 1.63
CA GLU A 117 -7.29 -42.52 2.18
C GLU A 117 -7.78 -43.20 3.47
N PRO A 118 -7.63 -44.53 3.59
CA PRO A 118 -7.93 -45.19 4.85
C PRO A 118 -6.97 -44.65 5.92
N MET A 119 -7.52 -44.00 6.96
CA MET A 119 -6.80 -43.76 8.19
C MET A 119 -6.33 -45.13 8.71
N ARG A 120 -5.08 -45.50 8.42
CA ARG A 120 -4.45 -46.65 9.08
C ARG A 120 -4.50 -46.32 10.57
N GLU A 121 -5.22 -47.12 11.34
CA GLU A 121 -5.14 -47.05 12.80
C GLU A 121 -3.66 -47.09 13.16
N ALA A 122 -3.18 -45.99 13.73
CA ALA A 122 -1.88 -45.94 14.34
C ALA A 122 -1.94 -46.83 15.59
N GLY A 123 -1.62 -48.12 15.41
CA GLY A 123 -1.28 -49.04 16.49
C GLY A 123 -2.36 -50.05 16.84
N GLY A 124 -2.27 -51.22 16.19
CA GLY A 124 -2.45 -52.46 16.92
C GLY A 124 -1.34 -52.57 17.96
N GLY A 125 -1.70 -52.67 19.24
CA GLY A 125 -0.75 -52.81 20.33
C GLY A 125 -1.43 -53.20 21.65
N ILE A 126 -1.82 -54.47 21.76
CA ILE A 126 -1.56 -55.33 22.93
C ILE A 126 -1.21 -56.72 22.39
#